data_AF-A0A432SRY0-F1
#
_entry.id   AF-A0A432SRY0-F1
#
_cell.length_a   1.000
_cell.length_b   1.000
_cell.length_c   1.000
_cell.angle_alpha   90.00
_cell.angle_beta   90.00
_cell.angle_gamma   90.00
#
_symmetry.space_group_name_H-M   'P 1'
#
loop_
_entity.id
_entity.type
_entity.pdbx_description
1 polymer ?
#
loop_
_entity_poly.entity_id
_entity_poly.type
_entity_poly.pdbx_seq_one_letter_code
_entity_poly.pdbx_strand_id
1 'polypeptide(L)'
;MTMLLIYKISRRESMQKLIKAITIFIILTATNLFAKEEDKNIKLIDIAGKQRMLSQRIAKDYLYLHKNIATRKTEKELQVSIKEFFKSHKILVNAIKNEEIKNLLDFVELSSNDFNQTIHKSFSLDNAQLILDLSESMLEGSQYIVNSIKHTCRKERSKIIDIAGKQRMLAQRIAKYYIAYQTGIRDENTVRSMKQSIIDFNNNLNILLRSKENTPAIQKKIDGVNTLWKIVHKFYKDIEKGGLPLIVFNTTDKITKKMNEITQLYLMIQK
;
A
#
# COMPACT_ATOMS: atom_id res chain seq x y z
N MET A 1 -66.79 -28.24 -13.69
CA MET A 1 -65.54 -28.62 -13.00
C MET A 1 -64.26 -28.15 -13.73
N THR A 2 -64.29 -27.98 -15.05
CA THR A 2 -63.15 -27.60 -15.91
C THR A 2 -62.66 -26.15 -15.72
N MET A 3 -63.56 -25.18 -15.60
CA MET A 3 -63.19 -23.76 -15.53
C MET A 3 -62.42 -23.37 -14.25
N LEU A 4 -62.78 -23.98 -13.12
CA LEU A 4 -62.14 -23.75 -11.81
C LEU A 4 -60.71 -24.32 -11.77
N LEU A 5 -60.47 -25.43 -12.49
CA LEU A 5 -59.15 -26.05 -12.63
C LEU A 5 -58.22 -25.18 -13.48
N ILE A 6 -58.72 -24.64 -14.60
CA ILE A 6 -57.98 -23.72 -15.50
C ILE A 6 -57.57 -22.45 -14.76
N TYR A 7 -58.48 -21.86 -13.99
CA TYR A 7 -58.19 -20.68 -13.17
C TYR A 7 -57.10 -20.95 -12.11
N LYS A 8 -57.13 -22.12 -11.46
CA LYS A 8 -56.13 -22.52 -10.45
C LYS A 8 -54.74 -22.75 -11.07
N ILE A 9 -54.67 -23.28 -12.29
CA ILE A 9 -53.43 -23.48 -13.06
C ILE A 9 -52.84 -22.13 -13.49
N SER A 10 -53.66 -21.24 -14.08
CA SER A 10 -53.25 -19.90 -14.49
C SER A 10 -52.73 -19.04 -13.32
N ARG A 11 -53.40 -19.13 -12.15
CA ARG A 11 -52.96 -18.46 -10.91
C ARG A 11 -51.63 -19.02 -10.38
N ARG A 12 -51.38 -20.32 -10.55
CA ARG A 12 -50.12 -20.97 -10.17
C ARG A 12 -48.96 -20.56 -11.08
N GLU A 13 -49.19 -20.48 -12.39
CA GLU A 13 -48.18 -20.00 -13.35
C GLU A 13 -47.82 -18.53 -13.15
N SER A 14 -48.81 -17.67 -12.93
CA SER A 14 -48.58 -16.25 -12.63
C SER A 14 -47.84 -16.05 -11.31
N MET A 15 -48.19 -16.80 -10.26
CA MET A 15 -47.42 -16.84 -9.00
C MET A 15 -45.97 -17.30 -9.20
N GLN A 16 -45.73 -18.32 -10.03
CA GLN A 16 -44.36 -18.77 -10.33
C GLN A 16 -43.55 -17.72 -11.10
N LYS A 17 -44.17 -17.02 -12.06
CA LYS A 17 -43.53 -15.89 -12.77
C LYS A 17 -43.18 -14.75 -11.82
N LEU A 18 -44.09 -14.42 -10.89
CA LEU A 18 -43.86 -13.39 -9.87
C LEU A 18 -42.73 -13.77 -8.91
N ILE A 19 -42.70 -15.01 -8.40
CA ILE A 19 -41.61 -15.50 -7.55
C ILE A 19 -40.28 -15.45 -8.31
N LYS A 20 -40.23 -15.90 -9.57
CA LYS A 20 -39.01 -15.80 -10.38
C LYS A 20 -38.55 -14.35 -10.56
N ALA A 21 -39.46 -13.42 -10.83
CA ALA A 21 -39.13 -12.00 -10.97
C ALA A 21 -38.59 -11.40 -9.67
N ILE A 22 -39.20 -11.73 -8.52
CA ILE A 22 -38.73 -11.30 -7.20
C ILE A 22 -37.35 -11.89 -6.90
N THR A 23 -37.13 -13.19 -7.15
CA THR A 23 -35.83 -13.82 -6.95
C THR A 23 -34.74 -13.20 -7.83
N ILE A 24 -35.03 -12.94 -9.11
CA ILE A 24 -34.10 -12.25 -10.02
C ILE A 24 -33.79 -10.85 -9.51
N PHE A 25 -34.80 -10.10 -9.05
CA PHE A 25 -34.61 -8.76 -8.49
C PHE A 25 -33.78 -8.76 -7.19
N ILE A 26 -34.00 -9.73 -6.30
CA ILE A 26 -33.20 -9.91 -5.08
C ILE A 26 -31.75 -10.26 -5.42
N ILE A 27 -31.53 -11.16 -6.39
CA ILE A 27 -30.18 -11.52 -6.85
C ILE A 27 -29.47 -10.29 -7.45
N LEU A 28 -30.14 -9.52 -8.31
CA LEU A 28 -29.59 -8.31 -8.93
C LEU A 28 -29.26 -7.22 -7.92
N THR A 29 -30.08 -7.05 -6.88
CA THR A 29 -29.82 -6.05 -5.83
C THR A 29 -28.68 -6.48 -4.91
N ALA A 30 -28.61 -7.76 -4.54
CA ALA A 30 -27.52 -8.30 -3.72
C ALA A 30 -26.15 -8.23 -4.41
N THR A 31 -26.07 -8.50 -5.71
CA THR A 31 -24.81 -8.42 -6.47
C THR A 31 -24.27 -6.99 -6.57
N ASN A 32 -25.16 -6.01 -6.77
CA ASN A 32 -24.78 -4.60 -6.80
C ASN A 32 -24.28 -4.08 -5.44
N LEU A 33 -24.90 -4.51 -4.33
CA LEU A 33 -24.44 -4.18 -2.97
C LEU A 33 -23.06 -4.76 -2.69
N PHE A 34 -22.82 -6.02 -3.05
CA PHE A 34 -21.52 -6.68 -2.88
C PHE A 34 -20.41 -5.97 -3.67
N ALA A 35 -20.66 -5.66 -4.95
CA ALA A 35 -19.68 -4.96 -5.79
C ALA A 35 -19.31 -3.57 -5.23
N LYS A 36 -20.30 -2.83 -4.69
CA LYS A 36 -20.08 -1.51 -4.08
C LYS A 36 -19.24 -1.59 -2.80
N GLU A 37 -19.50 -2.57 -1.94
CA GLU A 37 -18.71 -2.77 -0.71
C GLU A 37 -17.29 -3.25 -1.05
N GLU A 38 -17.12 -4.12 -2.06
CA GLU A 38 -15.81 -4.55 -2.54
C GLU A 38 -14.97 -3.37 -3.05
N ASP A 39 -15.53 -2.50 -3.91
CA ASP A 39 -14.83 -1.33 -4.43
C ASP A 39 -14.42 -0.35 -3.31
N LYS A 40 -15.27 -0.21 -2.28
CA LYS A 40 -14.93 0.56 -1.08
C LYS A 40 -13.77 -0.08 -0.32
N ASN A 41 -13.80 -1.38 -0.08
CA ASN A 41 -12.75 -2.10 0.64
C ASN A 41 -11.42 -2.10 -0.13
N ILE A 42 -11.45 -2.20 -1.45
CA ILE A 42 -10.29 -2.06 -2.32
C ILE A 42 -9.65 -0.66 -2.19
N LYS A 43 -10.47 0.41 -2.11
CA LYS A 43 -9.94 1.76 -1.84
C LYS A 43 -9.30 1.85 -0.45
N LEU A 44 -9.90 1.24 0.57
CA LEU A 44 -9.32 1.20 1.92
C LEU A 44 -7.98 0.44 1.94
N ILE A 45 -7.84 -0.64 1.16
CA ILE A 45 -6.57 -1.36 0.97
C ILE A 45 -5.49 -0.44 0.38
N ASP A 46 -5.81 0.38 -0.63
CA ASP A 46 -4.86 1.34 -1.18
C ASP A 46 -4.46 2.41 -0.14
N ILE A 47 -5.41 2.92 0.64
CA ILE A 47 -5.16 3.94 1.67
C ILE A 47 -4.27 3.38 2.80
N ALA A 48 -4.61 2.22 3.37
CA ALA A 48 -3.76 1.54 4.35
C ALA A 48 -2.41 1.15 3.73
N GLY A 49 -2.42 0.72 2.47
CA GLY A 49 -1.22 0.48 1.69
C GLY A 49 -0.35 1.72 1.49
N LYS A 50 -0.94 2.92 1.48
CA LYS A 50 -0.23 4.20 1.36
C LYS A 50 0.45 4.56 2.68
N GLN A 51 -0.20 4.28 3.82
CA GLN A 51 0.40 4.46 5.15
C GLN A 51 1.71 3.66 5.31
N ARG A 52 1.72 2.40 4.85
CA ARG A 52 2.94 1.58 4.77
C ARG A 52 4.09 2.31 4.05
N MET A 53 3.82 2.95 2.91
CA MET A 53 4.85 3.66 2.15
C MET A 53 5.28 4.95 2.85
N LEU A 54 4.31 5.70 3.39
CA LEU A 54 4.55 6.97 4.06
C LEU A 54 5.40 6.80 5.32
N SER A 55 5.19 5.76 6.13
CA SER A 55 6.03 5.52 7.31
C SER A 55 7.51 5.35 6.94
N GLN A 56 7.79 4.63 5.85
CA GLN A 56 9.15 4.42 5.34
C GLN A 56 9.75 5.69 4.75
N ARG A 57 8.94 6.47 4.04
CA ARG A 57 9.38 7.72 3.42
C ARG A 57 9.71 8.79 4.46
N ILE A 58 8.89 8.96 5.50
CA ILE A 58 9.14 9.93 6.56
C ILE A 58 10.47 9.59 7.28
N ALA A 59 10.71 8.31 7.59
CA ALA A 59 11.98 7.87 8.18
C ALA A 59 13.18 8.08 7.26
N LYS A 60 13.01 7.76 5.96
CA LYS A 60 14.02 8.05 4.93
C LYS A 60 14.34 9.56 4.94
N ASP A 61 13.34 10.41 4.81
CA ASP A 61 13.53 11.85 4.69
C ASP A 61 14.20 12.45 5.94
N TYR A 62 13.84 12.02 7.15
CA TYR A 62 14.50 12.42 8.39
C TYR A 62 16.02 12.18 8.34
N LEU A 63 16.45 11.00 7.86
CA LEU A 63 17.88 10.66 7.72
C LEU A 63 18.56 11.44 6.59
N TYR A 64 17.87 11.68 5.47
CA TYR A 64 18.40 12.49 4.37
C TYR A 64 18.59 13.96 4.76
N LEU A 65 17.71 14.52 5.60
CA LEU A 65 17.85 15.87 6.13
C LEU A 65 19.09 16.00 7.00
N HIS A 66 19.33 15.05 7.91
CA HIS A 66 20.54 15.05 8.73
C HIS A 66 21.82 15.04 7.89
N LYS A 67 21.82 14.30 6.77
CA LYS A 67 22.95 14.24 5.83
C LYS A 67 23.04 15.45 4.89
N ASN A 68 22.16 16.45 5.02
CA ASN A 68 22.08 17.64 4.16
C ASN A 68 21.94 17.32 2.66
N ILE A 69 21.19 16.28 2.32
CA ILE A 69 21.02 15.84 0.93
C ILE A 69 19.66 16.26 0.41
N ALA A 70 19.68 17.01 -0.71
CA ALA A 70 18.48 17.53 -1.36
C ALA A 70 17.54 18.29 -0.42
N THR A 71 18.10 18.98 0.59
CA THR A 71 17.41 19.54 1.78
C THR A 71 16.03 20.11 1.48
N ARG A 72 15.91 21.11 0.59
CA ARG A 72 14.62 21.74 0.25
C ARG A 72 13.58 20.74 -0.30
N LYS A 73 14.01 19.77 -1.11
CA LYS A 73 13.12 18.72 -1.64
C LYS A 73 12.73 17.76 -0.52
N THR A 74 13.69 17.35 0.30
CA THR A 74 13.48 16.42 1.42
C THR A 74 12.57 17.02 2.50
N GLU A 75 12.73 18.29 2.85
CA GLU A 75 11.85 19.00 3.80
C GLU A 75 10.40 19.02 3.29
N LYS A 76 10.22 19.39 2.01
CA LYS A 76 8.89 19.39 1.40
C LYS A 76 8.29 17.99 1.36
N GLU A 77 9.08 16.98 1.03
CA GLU A 77 8.62 15.59 0.98
C GLU A 77 8.21 15.08 2.37
N LEU A 78 8.99 15.39 3.40
CA LEU A 78 8.70 15.05 4.79
C LEU A 78 7.37 15.64 5.24
N GLN A 79 7.19 16.96 5.06
CA GLN A 79 5.97 17.67 5.46
C GLN A 79 4.72 17.15 4.73
N VAL A 80 4.85 16.90 3.42
CA VAL A 80 3.75 16.31 2.64
C VAL A 80 3.45 14.90 3.15
N SER A 81 4.46 14.08 3.41
CA SER A 81 4.28 12.69 3.81
C SER A 81 3.60 12.56 5.17
N ILE A 82 3.97 13.39 6.14
CA ILE A 82 3.31 13.48 7.46
C ILE A 82 1.83 13.86 7.29
N LYS A 83 1.56 14.94 6.58
CA LYS A 83 0.18 15.40 6.34
C LYS A 83 -0.67 14.33 5.65
N GLU A 84 -0.13 13.67 4.64
CA GLU A 84 -0.82 12.60 3.94
C GLU A 84 -1.02 11.36 4.81
N PHE A 85 -0.10 11.06 5.72
CA PHE A 85 -0.21 9.93 6.63
C PHE A 85 -1.41 10.12 7.57
N PHE A 86 -1.45 11.23 8.30
CA PHE A 86 -2.53 11.53 9.25
C PHE A 86 -3.88 11.70 8.55
N LYS A 87 -3.90 12.30 7.35
CA LYS A 87 -5.11 12.35 6.53
C LYS A 87 -5.62 10.95 6.17
N SER A 88 -4.71 10.07 5.73
CA SER A 88 -5.06 8.68 5.37
C SER A 88 -5.54 7.91 6.60
N HIS A 89 -4.88 8.11 7.74
CA HIS A 89 -5.24 7.48 9.01
C HIS A 89 -6.67 7.83 9.43
N LYS A 90 -7.01 9.13 9.44
CA LYS A 90 -8.36 9.62 9.75
C LYS A 90 -9.43 9.02 8.85
N ILE A 91 -9.13 8.82 7.57
CA ILE A 91 -10.07 8.16 6.65
C ILE A 91 -10.32 6.71 7.07
N LEU A 92 -9.27 5.97 7.43
CA LEU A 92 -9.39 4.58 7.85
C LEU A 92 -10.18 4.44 9.15
N VAL A 93 -9.85 5.26 10.17
CA VAL A 93 -10.57 5.30 11.46
C VAL A 93 -12.07 5.55 11.27
N ASN A 94 -12.44 6.50 10.39
CA ASN A 94 -13.84 6.80 10.14
C ASN A 94 -14.58 5.73 9.32
N ALA A 95 -13.86 5.00 8.45
CA ALA A 95 -14.47 4.05 7.53
C ALA A 95 -14.62 2.64 8.12
N ILE A 96 -13.74 2.27 9.05
CA ILE A 96 -13.62 0.89 9.55
C ILE A 96 -14.37 0.76 10.88
N LYS A 97 -15.34 -0.16 10.91
CA LYS A 97 -16.19 -0.42 12.10
C LYS A 97 -15.80 -1.66 12.89
N ASN A 98 -14.96 -2.52 12.33
CA ASN A 98 -14.54 -3.77 12.96
C ASN A 98 -13.60 -3.48 14.15
N GLU A 99 -13.94 -3.98 15.34
CA GLU A 99 -13.20 -3.71 16.58
C GLU A 99 -11.75 -4.23 16.58
N GLU A 100 -11.49 -5.40 15.98
CA GLU A 100 -10.12 -5.93 15.84
C GLU A 100 -9.25 -4.98 15.01
N ILE A 101 -9.79 -4.44 13.92
CA ILE A 101 -9.07 -3.50 13.06
C ILE A 101 -8.93 -2.12 13.73
N LYS A 102 -9.87 -1.72 14.58
CA LYS A 102 -9.74 -0.48 15.37
C LYS A 102 -8.56 -0.53 16.33
N ASN A 103 -8.37 -1.64 17.06
CA ASN A 103 -7.20 -1.79 17.93
C ASN A 103 -5.87 -1.67 17.15
N LEU A 104 -5.82 -2.18 15.92
CA LEU A 104 -4.66 -2.02 15.03
C LEU A 104 -4.47 -0.56 14.57
N LEU A 105 -5.57 0.17 14.33
CA LEU A 105 -5.51 1.59 14.00
C LEU A 105 -4.99 2.40 15.19
N ASP A 106 -5.45 2.14 16.40
CA ASP A 106 -4.98 2.82 17.62
C ASP A 106 -3.48 2.58 17.84
N PHE A 107 -3.00 1.35 17.63
CA PHE A 107 -1.58 1.04 17.69
C PHE A 107 -0.76 1.82 16.66
N VAL A 108 -1.25 1.93 15.42
CA VAL A 108 -0.63 2.74 14.37
C VAL A 108 -0.65 4.22 14.74
N GLU A 109 -1.73 4.71 15.36
CA GLU A 109 -1.88 6.09 15.80
C GLU A 109 -0.83 6.44 16.87
N LEU A 110 -0.73 5.62 17.92
CA LEU A 110 0.26 5.76 18.99
C LEU A 110 1.68 5.82 18.42
N SER A 111 2.04 4.83 17.59
CA SER A 111 3.35 4.77 16.94
C SER A 111 3.61 6.03 16.08
N SER A 112 2.60 6.50 15.36
CA SER A 112 2.72 7.68 14.50
C SER A 112 2.84 9.00 15.27
N ASN A 113 2.24 9.09 16.46
CA ASN A 113 2.35 10.26 17.33
C ASN A 113 3.76 10.36 17.92
N ASP A 114 4.29 9.25 18.44
CA ASP A 114 5.67 9.17 18.93
C ASP A 114 6.68 9.45 17.81
N PHE A 115 6.39 8.94 16.61
CA PHE A 115 7.19 9.21 15.41
C PHE A 115 7.20 10.71 15.13
N ASN A 116 6.03 11.33 15.06
CA ASN A 116 5.87 12.74 14.73
C ASN A 116 6.51 13.66 15.79
N GLN A 117 6.50 13.28 17.07
CA GLN A 117 7.23 14.02 18.10
C GLN A 117 8.74 13.88 17.93
N THR A 118 9.22 12.66 17.62
CA THR A 118 10.67 12.37 17.55
C THR A 118 11.35 13.08 16.38
N ILE A 119 10.70 13.20 15.22
CA ILE A 119 11.29 13.92 14.06
C ILE A 119 11.52 15.42 14.30
N HIS A 120 10.89 16.03 15.30
CA HIS A 120 11.08 17.43 15.66
C HIS A 120 12.17 17.63 16.72
N LYS A 121 12.70 16.54 17.30
CA LYS A 121 13.84 16.59 18.22
C LYS A 121 15.14 16.80 17.44
N SER A 122 16.17 17.28 18.13
CA SER A 122 17.52 17.33 17.56
C SER A 122 17.98 15.94 17.14
N PHE A 123 18.71 15.86 16.03
CA PHE A 123 19.23 14.60 15.54
C PHE A 123 20.21 13.98 16.56
N SER A 124 19.98 12.71 16.88
CA SER A 124 20.92 11.82 17.56
C SER A 124 20.80 10.42 16.96
N LEU A 125 21.82 9.57 17.16
CA LEU A 125 21.74 8.17 16.71
C LEU A 125 20.59 7.41 17.40
N ASP A 126 20.31 7.71 18.67
CA ASP A 126 19.20 7.11 19.41
C ASP A 126 17.85 7.52 18.82
N ASN A 127 17.64 8.81 18.54
CA ASN A 127 16.43 9.28 17.87
C ASN A 127 16.30 8.67 16.47
N ALA A 128 17.42 8.52 15.75
CA ALA A 128 17.42 7.91 14.42
C ALA A 128 17.04 6.42 14.46
N GLN A 129 17.53 5.65 15.45
CA GLN A 129 17.13 4.26 15.67
C GLN A 129 15.65 4.17 16.05
N LEU A 130 15.18 5.01 16.97
CA LEU A 130 13.76 5.08 17.34
C LEU A 130 12.86 5.39 16.13
N ILE A 131 13.27 6.30 15.24
CA ILE A 131 12.56 6.58 13.99
C ILE A 131 12.53 5.36 13.05
N LEU A 132 13.61 4.58 12.97
CA LEU A 132 13.61 3.33 12.20
C LEU A 132 12.60 2.33 12.78
N ASP A 133 12.60 2.14 14.10
CA ASP A 133 11.73 1.17 14.78
C ASP A 133 10.26 1.58 14.63
N LEU A 134 9.91 2.83 14.93
CA LEU A 134 8.55 3.34 14.77
C LEU A 134 8.07 3.26 13.32
N SER A 135 8.96 3.46 12.34
CA SER A 135 8.61 3.29 10.92
C SER A 135 8.15 1.87 10.60
N GLU A 136 8.79 0.87 11.22
CA GLU A 136 8.50 -0.55 11.05
C GLU A 136 7.24 -0.94 11.82
N SER A 137 7.04 -0.47 13.05
CA SER A 137 5.78 -0.68 13.79
C SER A 137 4.57 -0.13 13.02
N MET A 138 4.68 1.08 12.45
CA MET A 138 3.64 1.65 11.59
C MET A 138 3.43 0.84 10.30
N LEU A 139 4.50 0.31 9.71
CA LEU A 139 4.44 -0.53 8.51
C LEU A 139 3.70 -1.84 8.80
N GLU A 140 4.05 -2.51 9.89
CA GLU A 140 3.47 -3.78 10.33
C GLU A 140 1.99 -3.60 10.68
N GLY A 141 1.64 -2.62 11.52
CA GLY A 141 0.24 -2.32 11.85
C GLY A 141 -0.60 -2.02 10.60
N SER A 142 -0.07 -1.20 9.68
CA SER A 142 -0.73 -0.93 8.40
C SER A 142 -0.85 -2.18 7.51
N GLN A 143 0.12 -3.09 7.57
CA GLN A 143 0.08 -4.37 6.85
C GLN A 143 -0.99 -5.32 7.41
N TYR A 144 -1.16 -5.36 8.72
CA TYR A 144 -2.25 -6.13 9.35
C TYR A 144 -3.61 -5.58 8.93
N ILE A 145 -3.80 -4.25 8.96
CA ILE A 145 -5.04 -3.61 8.49
C ILE A 145 -5.33 -3.99 7.03
N VAL A 146 -4.34 -3.93 6.14
CA VAL A 146 -4.48 -4.37 4.74
C VAL A 146 -4.93 -5.83 4.66
N ASN A 147 -4.31 -6.73 5.43
CA ASN A 147 -4.66 -8.14 5.41
C ASN A 147 -6.09 -8.38 5.90
N SER A 148 -6.50 -7.74 7.00
CA SER A 148 -7.86 -7.86 7.56
C SER A 148 -8.92 -7.41 6.55
N ILE A 149 -8.68 -6.32 5.81
CA ILE A 149 -9.64 -5.86 4.78
C ILE A 149 -9.67 -6.81 3.58
N LYS A 150 -8.53 -7.37 3.16
CA LYS A 150 -8.44 -8.26 1.99
C LYS A 150 -9.31 -9.52 2.09
N HIS A 151 -9.61 -10.00 3.29
CA HIS A 151 -10.51 -11.15 3.48
C HIS A 151 -11.93 -10.91 2.97
N THR A 152 -12.30 -9.65 2.70
CA THR A 152 -13.63 -9.26 2.22
C THR A 152 -13.69 -8.96 0.71
N CYS A 153 -12.56 -9.08 -0.01
CA CYS A 153 -12.45 -8.73 -1.45
C CYS A 153 -12.17 -9.97 -2.31
N ARG A 154 -12.40 -9.88 -3.63
CA ARG A 154 -11.94 -10.92 -4.57
C ARG A 154 -10.40 -11.06 -4.49
N LYS A 155 -9.95 -12.30 -4.32
CA LYS A 155 -8.54 -12.62 -4.02
C LYS A 155 -7.56 -12.18 -5.10
N GLU A 156 -7.91 -12.36 -6.38
CA GLU A 156 -7.05 -11.99 -7.52
C GLU A 156 -6.84 -10.46 -7.61
N ARG A 157 -7.94 -9.69 -7.62
CA ARG A 157 -7.91 -8.22 -7.76
C ARG A 157 -7.19 -7.56 -6.58
N SER A 158 -7.54 -7.97 -5.36
CA SER A 158 -6.89 -7.43 -4.15
C SER A 158 -5.41 -7.80 -4.05
N LYS A 159 -4.99 -8.96 -4.57
CA LYS A 159 -3.59 -9.40 -4.57
C LYS A 159 -2.70 -8.56 -5.49
N ILE A 160 -3.10 -8.32 -6.74
CA ILE A 160 -2.26 -7.55 -7.67
C ILE A 160 -2.09 -6.09 -7.23
N ILE A 161 -3.16 -5.50 -6.68
CA ILE A 161 -3.15 -4.13 -6.12
C ILE A 161 -2.23 -4.08 -4.90
N ASP A 162 -2.30 -5.05 -3.99
CA ASP A 162 -1.40 -5.10 -2.82
C ASP A 162 0.06 -5.27 -3.25
N ILE A 163 0.37 -6.11 -4.25
CA ILE A 163 1.73 -6.28 -4.78
C ILE A 163 2.26 -4.97 -5.38
N ALA A 164 1.46 -4.28 -6.19
CA ALA A 164 1.82 -2.98 -6.75
C ALA A 164 2.01 -1.92 -5.65
N GLY A 165 1.13 -1.92 -4.65
CA GLY A 165 1.24 -1.05 -3.47
C GLY A 165 2.45 -1.35 -2.58
N LYS A 166 2.89 -2.61 -2.49
CA LYS A 166 4.11 -2.97 -1.76
C LYS A 166 5.37 -2.44 -2.43
N GLN A 167 5.43 -2.39 -3.76
CA GLN A 167 6.59 -1.87 -4.49
C GLN A 167 6.91 -0.41 -4.15
N ARG A 168 5.88 0.46 -4.02
CA ARG A 168 6.10 1.87 -3.61
C ARG A 168 6.71 1.97 -2.21
N MET A 169 6.30 1.10 -1.29
CA MET A 169 6.84 1.03 0.07
C MET A 169 8.26 0.47 0.07
N LEU A 170 8.48 -0.66 -0.60
CA LEU A 170 9.78 -1.33 -0.65
C LEU A 170 10.86 -0.42 -1.23
N ALA A 171 10.56 0.37 -2.27
CA ALA A 171 11.50 1.37 -2.79
C ALA A 171 11.95 2.37 -1.70
N GLN A 172 11.03 2.85 -0.87
CA GLN A 172 11.32 3.79 0.22
C GLN A 172 12.02 3.09 1.40
N ARG A 173 11.61 1.86 1.77
CA ARG A 173 12.23 1.06 2.83
C ARG A 173 13.69 0.72 2.52
N ILE A 174 13.99 0.40 1.26
CA ILE A 174 15.37 0.15 0.81
C ILE A 174 16.19 1.44 0.89
N ALA A 175 15.64 2.57 0.43
CA ALA A 175 16.30 3.88 0.54
C ALA A 175 16.55 4.28 2.01
N LYS A 176 15.59 4.01 2.90
CA LYS A 176 15.66 4.25 4.34
C LYS A 176 16.82 3.51 4.97
N TYR A 177 16.92 2.19 4.77
CA TYR A 177 18.03 1.42 5.33
C TYR A 177 19.37 1.75 4.68
N TYR A 178 19.37 2.08 3.38
CA TYR A 178 20.58 2.57 2.73
C TYR A 178 21.11 3.84 3.42
N ILE A 179 20.27 4.86 3.63
CA ILE A 179 20.72 6.11 4.26
C ILE A 179 21.01 5.95 5.76
N ALA A 180 20.32 5.04 6.45
CA ALA A 180 20.62 4.68 7.83
C ALA A 180 22.06 4.15 7.97
N TYR A 181 22.45 3.24 7.07
CA TYR A 181 23.82 2.71 7.01
C TYR A 181 24.85 3.83 6.77
N GLN A 182 24.57 4.74 5.83
CA GLN A 182 25.43 5.90 5.52
C GLN A 182 25.47 6.95 6.65
N THR A 183 24.56 6.86 7.62
CA THR A 183 24.48 7.73 8.81
C THR A 183 25.15 7.09 10.03
N GLY A 184 25.57 5.82 9.93
CA GLY A 184 26.30 5.11 11.00
C GLY A 184 25.50 4.02 11.70
N ILE A 185 24.23 3.82 11.35
CA ILE A 185 23.40 2.72 11.86
C ILE A 185 23.69 1.48 11.01
N ARG A 186 24.69 0.69 11.43
CA ARG A 186 25.26 -0.43 10.66
C ARG A 186 25.06 -1.79 11.31
N ASP A 187 24.10 -1.90 12.22
CA ASP A 187 23.78 -3.17 12.87
C ASP A 187 23.30 -4.23 11.87
N GLU A 188 23.41 -5.49 12.25
CA GLU A 188 23.07 -6.62 11.39
C GLU A 188 21.60 -6.59 10.95
N ASN A 189 20.68 -6.14 11.81
CA ASN A 189 19.25 -6.10 11.50
C ASN A 189 18.95 -5.06 10.42
N THR A 190 19.60 -3.90 10.45
CA THR A 190 19.49 -2.87 9.39
C THR A 190 19.93 -3.43 8.04
N VAL A 191 21.09 -4.10 7.97
CA VAL A 191 21.61 -4.68 6.72
C VAL A 191 20.72 -5.82 6.23
N ARG A 192 20.29 -6.70 7.13
CA ARG A 192 19.39 -7.83 6.83
C ARG A 192 18.05 -7.34 6.28
N SER A 193 17.45 -6.34 6.93
CA SER A 193 16.16 -5.77 6.51
C SER A 193 16.23 -5.09 5.14
N MET A 194 17.34 -4.43 4.82
CA MET A 194 17.57 -3.90 3.48
C MET A 194 17.66 -5.02 2.42
N LYS A 195 18.47 -6.06 2.68
CA LYS A 195 18.63 -7.21 1.78
C LYS A 195 17.29 -7.92 1.55
N GLN A 196 16.52 -8.13 2.60
CA GLN A 196 15.18 -8.72 2.49
C GLN A 196 14.25 -7.85 1.65
N SER A 197 14.25 -6.53 1.88
CA SER A 197 13.43 -5.61 1.10
C SER A 197 13.80 -5.60 -0.40
N ILE A 198 15.08 -5.79 -0.74
CA ILE A 198 15.55 -5.96 -2.12
C ILE A 198 15.02 -7.26 -2.74
N ILE A 199 15.08 -8.37 -2.00
CA ILE A 199 14.53 -9.67 -2.44
C ILE A 199 13.04 -9.54 -2.70
N ASP A 200 12.29 -8.97 -1.76
CA ASP A 200 10.85 -8.77 -1.87
C ASP A 200 10.50 -7.86 -3.04
N PHE A 201 11.30 -6.80 -3.28
CA PHE A 201 11.11 -5.90 -4.42
C PHE A 201 11.30 -6.66 -5.74
N ASN A 202 12.36 -7.45 -5.88
CA ASN A 202 12.63 -8.24 -7.07
C ASN A 202 11.52 -9.25 -7.35
N ASN A 203 11.08 -9.99 -6.32
CA ASN A 203 10.03 -11.00 -6.44
C ASN A 203 8.70 -10.38 -6.89
N ASN A 204 8.29 -9.30 -6.22
CA ASN A 204 7.06 -8.61 -6.54
C ASN A 204 7.11 -7.95 -7.94
N LEU A 205 8.25 -7.37 -8.35
CA LEU A 205 8.41 -6.78 -9.68
C LEU A 205 8.31 -7.87 -10.78
N ASN A 206 8.90 -9.04 -10.56
CA ASN A 206 8.80 -10.17 -11.47
C ASN A 206 7.36 -10.67 -11.63
N ILE A 207 6.57 -10.68 -10.54
CA ILE A 207 5.14 -11.00 -10.61
C ILE A 207 4.40 -9.97 -11.46
N LEU A 208 4.63 -8.67 -11.22
CA LEU A 208 3.99 -7.60 -11.98
C LEU A 208 4.34 -7.66 -13.48
N LEU A 209 5.60 -7.91 -13.83
CA LEU A 209 6.05 -8.04 -15.22
C LEU A 209 5.37 -9.18 -16.00
N ARG A 210 4.91 -10.23 -15.30
CA ARG A 210 4.29 -11.42 -15.90
C ARG A 210 2.77 -11.47 -15.74
N SER A 211 2.18 -10.45 -15.14
CA SER A 211 0.76 -10.44 -14.82
C SER A 211 -0.10 -10.36 -16.09
N LYS A 212 -1.07 -11.28 -16.21
CA LYS A 212 -2.05 -11.29 -17.30
C LYS A 212 -3.07 -10.14 -17.20
N GLU A 213 -3.13 -9.46 -16.06
CA GLU A 213 -3.99 -8.29 -15.81
C GLU A 213 -3.41 -6.99 -16.41
N ASN A 214 -2.21 -7.03 -16.98
CA ASN A 214 -1.55 -5.83 -17.47
C ASN A 214 -2.20 -5.33 -18.77
N THR A 215 -2.68 -4.09 -18.75
CA THR A 215 -2.94 -3.33 -19.97
C THR A 215 -1.62 -2.84 -20.58
N PRO A 216 -1.58 -2.46 -21.87
CA PRO A 216 -0.38 -1.88 -22.48
C PRO A 216 0.17 -0.67 -21.71
N ALA A 217 -0.71 0.15 -21.13
CA ALA A 217 -0.34 1.30 -20.31
C ALA A 217 0.32 0.90 -18.99
N ILE A 218 -0.18 -0.14 -18.32
CA ILE A 218 0.40 -0.68 -17.09
C ILE A 218 1.76 -1.30 -17.40
N GLN A 219 1.85 -2.15 -18.43
CA GLN A 219 3.09 -2.81 -18.81
C GLN A 219 4.23 -1.81 -19.08
N LYS A 220 3.96 -0.78 -19.90
CA LYS A 220 4.92 0.29 -20.20
C LYS A 220 5.45 0.99 -18.94
N LYS A 221 4.60 1.20 -17.93
CA LYS A 221 5.04 1.80 -16.66
C LYS A 221 5.88 0.84 -15.82
N ILE A 222 5.51 -0.44 -15.77
CA ILE A 222 6.29 -1.48 -15.06
C ILE A 222 7.67 -1.62 -15.70
N ASP A 223 7.78 -1.60 -17.03
CA ASP A 223 9.07 -1.65 -17.74
C ASP A 223 9.95 -0.43 -17.40
N GLY A 224 9.33 0.74 -17.26
CA GLY A 224 10.00 1.95 -16.78
C GLY A 224 10.51 1.81 -15.34
N VAL A 225 9.73 1.17 -14.46
CA VAL A 225 10.17 0.86 -13.08
C VAL A 225 11.33 -0.13 -13.09
N ASN A 226 11.26 -1.18 -13.91
CA ASN A 226 12.32 -2.18 -14.06
C ASN A 226 13.65 -1.53 -14.52
N THR A 227 13.59 -0.60 -15.48
CA THR A 227 14.77 0.16 -15.93
C THR A 227 15.37 1.00 -14.80
N LEU A 228 14.55 1.76 -14.06
CA LEU A 228 15.02 2.54 -12.92
C LEU A 228 15.61 1.66 -11.81
N TRP A 229 14.98 0.51 -11.57
CA TRP A 229 15.43 -0.44 -10.56
C TRP A 229 16.81 -1.01 -10.89
N LYS A 230 17.06 -1.42 -12.14
CA LYS A 230 18.38 -1.90 -12.59
C LYS A 230 19.50 -0.89 -12.38
N ILE A 231 19.19 0.41 -12.43
CA ILE A 231 20.15 1.49 -12.15
C ILE A 231 20.44 1.54 -10.65
N VAL A 232 19.41 1.70 -9.82
CA VAL A 232 19.61 1.94 -8.38
C VAL A 232 20.08 0.70 -7.63
N HIS A 233 19.71 -0.51 -8.09
CA HIS A 233 20.06 -1.78 -7.44
C HIS A 233 21.58 -1.98 -7.32
N LYS A 234 22.37 -1.38 -8.22
CA LYS A 234 23.84 -1.45 -8.19
C LYS A 234 24.44 -0.85 -6.92
N PHE A 235 23.80 0.19 -6.36
CA PHE A 235 24.29 0.89 -5.17
C PHE A 235 24.08 0.10 -3.87
N TYR A 236 23.28 -0.97 -3.89
CA TYR A 236 23.03 -1.79 -2.70
C TYR A 236 23.95 -3.00 -2.59
N LYS A 237 24.62 -3.40 -3.69
CA LYS A 237 25.55 -4.55 -3.69
C LYS A 237 26.79 -4.29 -2.83
N ASP A 238 27.31 -3.07 -2.92
CA ASP A 238 28.52 -2.64 -2.19
C ASP A 238 28.19 -1.44 -1.30
N ILE A 239 27.19 -1.57 -0.43
CA ILE A 239 26.74 -0.46 0.43
C ILE A 239 27.88 0.14 1.28
N GLU A 240 28.89 -0.67 1.60
CA GLU A 240 30.10 -0.27 2.34
C GLU A 240 31.00 0.69 1.58
N LYS A 241 31.08 0.55 0.25
CA LYS A 241 31.85 1.47 -0.61
C LYS A 241 31.22 2.87 -0.63
N GLY A 242 29.96 2.98 -0.22
CA GLY A 242 29.21 4.23 -0.13
C GLY A 242 28.98 4.87 -1.50
N GLY A 243 28.64 6.14 -1.47
CA GLY A 243 28.60 6.99 -2.66
C GLY A 243 27.26 6.95 -3.40
N LEU A 244 26.67 8.15 -3.57
CA LEU A 244 25.47 8.46 -4.37
C LEU A 244 24.10 8.37 -3.67
N PRO A 245 23.95 8.81 -2.41
CA PRO A 245 22.64 8.88 -1.75
C PRO A 245 21.64 9.76 -2.51
N LEU A 246 22.09 10.82 -3.19
CA LEU A 246 21.22 11.64 -4.04
C LEU A 246 20.58 10.83 -5.20
N ILE A 247 21.31 9.86 -5.77
CA ILE A 247 20.79 9.00 -6.83
C ILE A 247 19.79 8.01 -6.25
N VAL A 248 20.09 7.40 -5.10
CA VAL A 248 19.18 6.50 -4.38
C VAL A 248 17.87 7.23 -4.06
N PHE A 249 17.95 8.42 -3.47
CA PHE A 249 16.80 9.28 -3.17
C PHE A 249 15.94 9.56 -4.41
N ASN A 250 16.52 10.14 -5.44
CA ASN A 250 15.77 10.55 -6.61
C ASN A 250 15.20 9.36 -7.40
N THR A 251 15.92 8.24 -7.46
CA THR A 251 15.47 7.07 -8.22
C THR A 251 14.36 6.34 -7.49
N THR A 252 14.47 6.17 -6.17
CA THR A 252 13.43 5.52 -5.36
C THR A 252 12.15 6.35 -5.31
N ASP A 253 12.24 7.69 -5.29
CA ASP A 253 11.04 8.55 -5.42
C ASP A 253 10.38 8.45 -6.79
N LYS A 254 11.16 8.41 -7.87
CA LYS A 254 10.63 8.19 -9.22
C LYS A 254 9.94 6.83 -9.34
N ILE A 255 10.53 5.78 -8.76
CA ILE A 255 9.93 4.45 -8.68
C ILE A 255 8.61 4.53 -7.90
N THR A 256 8.60 5.14 -6.71
CA THR A 256 7.39 5.28 -5.89
C THR A 256 6.28 6.02 -6.63
N LYS A 257 6.59 7.12 -7.34
CA LYS A 257 5.59 7.84 -8.15
C LYS A 257 5.00 6.94 -9.25
N LYS A 258 5.85 6.22 -10.00
CA LYS A 258 5.39 5.30 -11.05
C LYS A 258 4.58 4.14 -10.48
N MET A 259 5.00 3.56 -9.35
CA MET A 259 4.25 2.49 -8.69
C MET A 259 2.93 2.96 -8.13
N ASN A 260 2.83 4.21 -7.69
CA ASN A 260 1.55 4.81 -7.33
C ASN A 260 0.62 4.91 -8.54
N GLU A 261 1.12 5.40 -9.69
CA GLU A 261 0.35 5.44 -10.94
C GLU A 261 -0.10 4.04 -11.39
N ILE A 262 0.79 3.04 -11.32
CA ILE A 262 0.46 1.63 -11.63
C ILE A 262 -0.64 1.09 -10.71
N THR A 263 -0.55 1.38 -9.41
CA THR A 263 -1.56 0.97 -8.42
C THR A 263 -2.92 1.58 -8.75
N GLN A 264 -2.97 2.87 -9.12
CA GLN A 264 -4.21 3.53 -9.55
C GLN A 264 -4.78 2.94 -10.84
N LEU A 265 -3.92 2.57 -11.79
CA LEU A 265 -4.38 1.89 -13.01
C LEU A 265 -4.99 0.52 -12.72
N TYR A 266 -4.39 -0.29 -11.83
CA TYR A 266 -4.99 -1.56 -11.41
C TYR A 266 -6.34 -1.36 -10.68
N LEU A 267 -6.48 -0.30 -9.88
CA LEU A 267 -7.74 0.03 -9.22
C LEU A 267 -8.87 0.30 -10.23
N MET A 268 -8.54 0.92 -11.36
CA MET A 268 -9.46 1.25 -12.45
C MET A 268 -9.84 0.06 -13.35
N ILE A 269 -9.15 -1.08 -13.25
CA ILE A 269 -9.57 -2.28 -13.95
C ILE A 269 -10.86 -2.78 -13.31
N GLN A 270 -11.98 -2.53 -13.99
CA GLN A 270 -13.27 -3.11 -13.68
C GLN A 270 -13.36 -4.49 -14.34
N LYS A 271 -13.76 -5.51 -13.59
CA LYS A 271 -14.12 -6.84 -14.08
C LYS A 271 -15.56 -7.15 -13.72
#